data_AF-I0R9M9-F1
#
_entry.id   AF-I0R9M9-F1
#
_cell.length_a   1.000
_cell.length_b   1.000
_cell.length_c   1.000
_cell.angle_alpha   90.00
_cell.angle_beta   90.00
_cell.angle_gamma   90.00
#
_symmetry.space_group_name_H-M   'P 1'
#
loop_
_entity.id
_entity.type
_entity.pdbx_description
1 polymer ?
#
loop_
_entity_poly.entity_id
_entity_poly.type
_entity_poly.pdbx_seq_one_letter_code
_entity_poly.pdbx_strand_id
1 'polypeptide(L)' 'MCEVPDRVEARGIEKGIEKGIEKGRLEGIISILVSLVKDRILSIDEAVTRANMNVESFEKYMK' A
#
# COMPACT_ATOMS: atom_id res chain seq x y z
N MET A 1 15.35 29.50 27.05
CA MET A 1 14.55 29.39 25.82
C MET A 1 15.04 28.20 25.02
N CYS A 2 14.32 27.08 25.03
CA CYS A 2 14.60 25.96 24.13
C CYS A 2 13.26 25.27 23.85
N GLU A 3 12.46 25.87 22.97
CA GLU A 3 11.08 25.42 22.68
C GLU A 3 10.88 25.12 21.18
N VAL A 4 11.96 24.90 20.44
CA VAL A 4 11.93 24.79 18.97
C VAL A 4 12.15 23.38 18.36
N PRO A 5 12.81 22.37 18.98
CA PRO A 5 12.97 21.06 18.32
C PRO A 5 11.69 20.21 18.31
N ASP A 6 10.91 20.26 19.40
CA ASP A 6 9.82 19.32 19.69
C ASP A 6 8.70 19.32 18.63
N ARG A 7 8.44 20.49 18.01
CA ARG A 7 7.42 20.65 16.96
C ARG A 7 7.81 20.03 15.61
N VAL A 8 9.10 19.93 15.31
CA VAL A 8 9.55 19.36 14.02
C VAL A 8 9.50 17.83 14.08
N GLU A 9 9.89 17.26 15.22
CA GLU A 9 9.91 15.83 15.47
C GLU A 9 8.48 15.24 15.49
N ALA A 10 7.55 15.90 16.18
CA ALA A 10 6.14 15.50 16.19
C ALA A 10 5.52 15.50 14.78
N ARG A 11 5.81 16.51 13.95
CA ARG A 11 5.32 16.60 12.56
C ARG A 11 5.96 15.56 11.64
N GLY A 12 7.20 15.16 11.91
CA GLY A 12 7.89 14.10 11.18
C GLY A 12 7.27 12.72 11.42
N ILE A 13 6.95 12.42 12.69
CA ILE A 13 6.33 11.15 13.09
C ILE A 13 4.90 11.05 12.57
N GLU A 14 4.09 12.10 12.71
CA GLU A 14 2.70 12.13 12.22
C GLU A 14 2.62 11.87 10.71
N LYS A 15 3.44 12.58 9.92
CA LYS A 15 3.54 12.35 8.46
C LYS A 15 4.08 10.96 8.10
N GLY A 16 4.98 10.42 8.91
CA GLY A 16 5.53 9.07 8.72
C GLY A 16 4.47 8.00 8.93
N ILE A 17 3.66 8.13 9.99
CA ILE A 17 2.57 7.21 10.32
C ILE A 17 1.48 7.28 9.26
N GLU A 18 1.06 8.46 8.83
CA GLU A 18 0.04 8.63 7.79
C GLU A 18 0.45 7.93 6.47
N LYS A 19 1.68 8.18 6.01
CA LYS A 19 2.23 7.50 4.81
C LYS A 19 2.38 5.99 5.01
N GLY A 20 2.76 5.55 6.20
CA GLY A 20 2.88 4.14 6.55
C GLY A 20 1.53 3.42 6.51
N ILE A 21 0.49 4.02 7.07
CA ILE A 21 -0.88 3.49 7.07
C ILE A 21 -1.43 3.43 5.65
N GLU A 22 -1.26 4.49 4.85
CA GLU A 22 -1.72 4.51 3.46
C GLU A 22 -1.05 3.42 2.63
N LYS A 23 0.28 3.30 2.73
CA LYS A 23 1.05 2.26 2.03
C LYS A 23 0.63 0.86 2.51
N GLY A 24 0.53 0.63 3.81
CA GLY A 24 0.12 -0.65 4.38
C GLY A 24 -1.29 -1.06 3.96
N ARG A 25 -2.23 -0.10 3.86
CA ARG A 25 -3.58 -0.38 3.37
C ARG A 25 -3.58 -0.79 1.90
N LEU A 26 -2.82 -0.10 1.05
CA LEU A 26 -2.69 -0.44 -0.35
C LEU A 26 -2.07 -1.82 -0.55
N GLU A 27 -1.00 -2.15 0.19
CA GLU A 27 -0.36 -3.47 0.12
C GLU A 27 -1.30 -4.58 0.62
N GLY A 28 -2.12 -4.33 1.65
CA GLY A 28 -3.14 -5.27 2.11
C GLY A 28 -4.21 -5.56 1.06
N ILE A 29 -4.69 -4.54 0.35
CA ILE A 29 -5.65 -4.72 -0.75
C ILE A 29 -5.04 -5.55 -1.88
N ILE A 30 -3.79 -5.24 -2.27
CA ILE A 30 -3.07 -5.98 -3.31
C ILE A 30 -2.88 -7.43 -2.89
N SER A 31 -2.53 -7.70 -1.63
CA SER A 31 -2.39 -9.06 -1.10
C SER A 31 -3.68 -9.87 -1.22
N ILE A 32 -4.83 -9.29 -0.88
CA ILE A 32 -6.14 -9.94 -1.05
C ILE A 32 -6.41 -10.24 -2.53
N LEU A 33 -6.15 -9.27 -3.41
CA LEU A 33 -6.34 -9.45 -4.85
C LEU A 33 -5.45 -10.58 -5.39
N VAL A 34 -4.20 -10.66 -4.95
CA VAL A 34 -3.28 -11.74 -5.31
C VAL A 34 -3.82 -13.10 -4.85
N SER A 35 -4.33 -13.20 -3.61
CA SER A 35 -4.97 -14.43 -3.13
C SER A 35 -6.17 -14.83 -3.99
N LEU A 36 -7.07 -13.88 -4.30
CA LEU A 36 -8.25 -14.16 -5.14
C LEU A 36 -7.87 -14.62 -6.56
N VAL A 37 -6.78 -14.09 -7.12
CA VAL A 37 -6.24 -14.53 -8.41
C VAL A 37 -5.65 -15.93 -8.31
N LYS A 38 -4.88 -16.22 -7.25
CA LYS A 38 -4.32 -17.56 -6.98
C LYS A 38 -5.41 -18.61 -6.79
N ASP A 39 -6.52 -18.23 -6.16
CA ASP A 39 -7.71 -19.07 -5.95
C ASP A 39 -8.59 -19.22 -7.21
N ARG A 40 -8.20 -18.61 -8.34
CA ARG A 40 -8.96 -18.57 -9.61
C ARG A 40 -10.36 -17.94 -9.47
N ILE A 41 -10.60 -17.18 -8.40
CA ILE A 41 -11.86 -16.45 -8.17
C ILE A 41 -11.91 -15.19 -9.04
N LEU A 42 -10.75 -14.56 -9.24
CA LEU A 42 -10.60 -13.33 -10.01
C LEU A 42 -9.56 -13.52 -11.13
N SER A 43 -9.79 -12.90 -12.29
CA SER A 43 -8.78 -12.85 -13.36
C SER A 43 -7.72 -11.80 -13.04
N ILE A 44 -6.53 -11.96 -13.64
CA ILE A 44 -5.44 -11.00 -13.49
C ILE A 44 -5.88 -9.60 -13.99
N ASP A 45 -6.61 -9.55 -15.10
CA ASP A 45 -7.12 -8.32 -15.72
C ASP A 45 -8.06 -7.53 -14.79
N GLU A 46 -8.97 -8.24 -14.11
CA GLU A 46 -9.88 -7.65 -13.12
C GLU A 46 -9.11 -7.17 -11.87
N ALA A 47 -8.12 -7.94 -11.43
CA ALA A 47 -7.31 -7.61 -10.27
C ALA A 47 -6.47 -6.33 -10.48
N VAL A 48 -5.85 -6.19 -11.66
CA VAL A 48 -5.01 -5.03 -11.98
C VAL A 48 -5.85 -3.76 -12.14
N THR A 49 -7.05 -3.88 -12.72
CA THR A 49 -8.02 -2.79 -12.83
C THR A 49 -8.46 -2.32 -11.44
N ARG A 50 -8.77 -3.25 -10.53
CA ARG A 50 -9.19 -2.93 -9.17
C ARG A 50 -8.07 -2.36 -8.31
N ALA A 51 -6.84 -2.80 -8.55
CA ALA A 51 -5.63 -2.25 -7.94
C ALA A 51 -5.16 -0.94 -8.60
N ASN A 52 -5.83 -0.49 -9.67
CA ASN A 52 -5.46 0.68 -10.47
C ASN A 52 -3.98 0.67 -10.87
N MET A 53 -3.48 -0.48 -11.31
CA MET A 53 -2.09 -0.67 -11.74
C MET A 53 -2.00 -1.54 -12.99
N ASN A 54 -0.79 -1.69 -13.53
CA ASN A 54 -0.55 -2.56 -14.67
C ASN A 54 -0.26 -4.01 -14.24
N VAL A 55 -0.39 -4.93 -15.20
CA VAL A 55 -0.14 -6.36 -15.01
C VAL A 55 1.29 -6.61 -14.53
N GLU A 56 2.30 -5.98 -15.14
CA GLU A 56 3.71 -6.18 -14.76
C GLU A 56 3.97 -5.83 -13.28
N SER A 57 3.37 -4.75 -12.78
CA SER A 57 3.49 -4.34 -11.38
C SER A 57 2.80 -5.34 -10.47
N PHE A 58 1.62 -5.83 -10.87
CA PHE A 58 0.86 -6.80 -10.10
C PHE A 58 1.54 -8.17 -10.04
N GLU A 59 2.16 -8.62 -11.14
CA GLU A 59 2.92 -9.88 -11.20
C GLU A 59 4.10 -9.89 -10.23
N LYS A 60 4.69 -8.73 -9.91
CA LYS A 60 5.75 -8.61 -8.88
C LYS A 60 5.25 -9.00 -7.48
N TYR A 61 3.95 -8.85 -7.21
CA TYR A 61 3.33 -9.28 -5.94
C TYR A 61 2.86 -10.73 -5.97
N MET A 62 2.84 -11.38 -7.13
CA MET A 62 2.45 -12.79 -7.26
C MET A 62 3.62 -13.77 -7.13
N LYS A 63 4.87 -13.29 -7.36
CA LYS A 63 6.11 -14.03 -7.07
C LYS A 63 6.21 -14.42 -5.60
#